data_AF-A0A2V7IK88-F1
#
_entry.id   AF-A0A2V7IK88-F1
#
_cell.length_a   1.000
_cell.length_b   1.000
_cell.length_c   1.000
_cell.angle_alpha   90.00
_cell.angle_beta   90.00
_cell.angle_gamma   90.00
#
_symmetry.space_group_name_H-M   'P 1'
#
loop_
_entity.id
_entity.type
_entity.pdbx_description
1 polymer ?
#
loop_
_entity_poly.entity_id
_entity_poly.type
_entity_poly.pdbx_seq_one_letter_code
_entity_poly.pdbx_strand_id
1 'polypeptide(L)'
;MSLMRRFSGLAAALLLCGAAPMAAQYFGKNKVQYSSFTFQVIRTEHFEVYFYERERAAALDAARMAERGYARLSRILHHQFQARKPIILYASGSDFQQTNVTSVGGEGVGGVTEVLKHRMVLPFTGSYAELEHVLQHEMVHQFQFDVFSRGQSGGGMQMLNAVNPPLWYMEGMAEYLSLGPIDPLTAMSLRDAALEGHLPTIEQMTFDPRVFPYHFGHALWAYIGERWGDEVIGEILQGSASSRGIDFAFRRALGRSLEELSEDWHDAVQTTFLPQLVDHYRARRIAKGILSQQRSGGSYHLAPALSPDGKDIAFLTEGKSFFVDLYLGDAETGRVKRRLIKSTVNTNYESLRFINSAGSFAPDGQSFAIAVKHKDRDDLVILDVKRDREVGRIAIPLNGVTSPSWSPDGRQLVFTGYDGGWSDLFIACVVTGRQDNRVHH
;
A
#
# COMPACT_ATOMS: atom_id res chain seq x y z
N MET A 1 -77.66 47.37 15.07
CA MET A 1 -76.99 47.95 13.88
C MET A 1 -75.68 47.18 13.71
N SER A 2 -75.54 46.33 12.67
CA SER A 2 -74.98 46.69 11.34
C SER A 2 -73.48 47.02 11.42
N LEU A 3 -72.54 46.40 10.69
CA LEU A 3 -72.50 45.19 9.82
C LEU A 3 -71.00 44.94 9.46
N MET A 4 -70.63 43.75 8.95
CA MET A 4 -69.35 43.48 8.22
C MET A 4 -68.04 43.62 9.05
N ARG A 5 -66.88 43.03 8.75
CA ARG A 5 -66.33 42.03 7.78
C ARG A 5 -65.05 41.48 8.46
N ARG A 6 -64.40 40.35 8.15
CA ARG A 6 -64.40 39.36 7.03
C ARG A 6 -64.12 37.96 7.64
N PHE A 7 -64.27 36.90 6.86
CA PHE A 7 -63.69 35.57 7.14
C PHE A 7 -62.27 35.44 6.55
N SER A 8 -61.45 34.58 7.17
CA SER A 8 -60.37 33.71 6.65
C SER A 8 -59.49 33.33 7.85
N GLY A 9 -59.39 32.09 8.33
CA GLY A 9 -59.48 30.82 7.62
C GLY A 9 -58.09 30.18 7.62
N LEU A 10 -57.68 29.57 8.73
CA LEU A 10 -56.43 28.81 8.82
C LEU A 10 -56.69 27.46 9.51
N ALA A 11 -56.85 26.43 8.69
CA ALA A 11 -56.93 25.05 9.16
C ALA A 11 -55.53 24.54 9.48
N ALA A 12 -55.42 23.69 10.50
CA ALA A 12 -54.16 23.01 10.83
C ALA A 12 -53.78 22.02 9.71
N ALA A 13 -52.54 22.11 9.24
CA ALA A 13 -51.91 21.10 8.39
C ALA A 13 -50.64 20.60 9.09
N LEU A 14 -50.54 19.28 9.27
CA LEU A 14 -49.33 18.66 9.81
C LEU A 14 -48.16 18.86 8.84
N LEU A 15 -47.07 19.47 9.31
CA LEU A 15 -45.77 19.36 8.67
C LEU A 15 -44.98 18.20 9.29
N LEU A 16 -45.15 17.03 8.67
CA LEU A 16 -44.19 15.93 8.77
C LEU A 16 -42.90 16.34 8.05
N CYS A 17 -42.00 17.03 8.75
CA CYS A 17 -40.61 17.18 8.32
C CYS A 17 -39.76 16.18 9.09
N GLY A 18 -39.11 15.27 8.36
CA GLY A 18 -38.49 14.08 8.92
C GLY A 18 -37.35 14.36 9.90
N ALA A 19 -37.19 13.47 10.88
CA ALA A 19 -35.98 13.41 11.66
C ALA A 19 -34.79 13.17 10.72
N ALA A 20 -33.87 14.13 10.63
CA ALA A 20 -32.58 13.89 10.01
C ALA A 20 -31.89 12.74 10.76
N PRO A 21 -31.29 11.76 10.06
CA PRO A 21 -30.52 10.73 10.74
C PRO A 21 -29.36 11.41 11.46
N MET A 22 -29.34 11.32 12.79
CA MET A 22 -28.17 11.69 13.58
C MET A 22 -27.00 10.85 13.06
N ALA A 23 -26.07 11.50 12.36
CA ALA A 23 -24.80 10.88 12.02
C ALA A 23 -24.10 10.52 13.34
N ALA A 24 -24.07 9.22 13.65
CA ALA A 24 -23.35 8.73 14.81
C ALA A 24 -21.87 9.11 14.64
N GLN A 25 -21.37 10.01 15.50
CA GLN A 25 -19.95 10.32 15.55
C GLN A 25 -19.20 9.04 15.92
N TYR A 26 -18.56 8.45 14.92
CA TYR A 26 -17.70 7.28 15.10
C TYR A 26 -16.48 7.73 15.89
N PHE A 27 -16.53 7.58 17.22
CA PHE A 27 -15.38 7.84 18.08
C PHE A 27 -14.23 6.92 17.68
N GLY A 28 -13.20 7.50 17.07
CA GLY A 28 -11.96 6.78 16.79
C GLY A 28 -11.40 6.20 18.09
N LYS A 29 -11.07 4.90 18.08
CA LYS A 29 -10.41 4.26 19.22
C LYS A 29 -9.06 4.95 19.45
N ASN A 30 -8.80 5.38 20.68
CA ASN A 30 -7.46 5.83 21.06
C ASN A 30 -6.45 4.70 20.78
N LYS A 31 -5.41 4.98 19.99
CA LYS A 31 -4.30 4.05 19.76
C LYS A 31 -3.57 3.82 21.09
N VAL A 32 -3.31 2.57 21.42
CA VAL A 32 -2.56 2.22 22.64
C VAL A 32 -1.09 2.54 22.40
N GLN A 33 -0.54 3.45 23.20
CA GLN A 33 0.88 3.79 23.19
C GLN A 33 1.60 2.92 24.22
N TYR A 34 2.58 2.15 23.76
CA TYR A 34 3.45 1.32 24.59
C TYR A 34 4.79 2.03 24.88
N SER A 35 5.23 2.89 23.95
CA SER A 35 6.52 3.60 24.00
C SER A 35 6.36 5.13 24.05
N SER A 36 7.34 5.81 24.66
CA SER A 36 7.45 7.27 24.63
C SER A 36 8.61 7.71 23.74
N PHE A 37 8.34 8.55 22.74
CA PHE A 37 9.32 8.95 21.72
C PHE A 37 9.87 10.35 22.00
N THR A 38 11.18 10.44 22.27
CA THR A 38 11.90 11.72 22.35
C THR A 38 12.39 12.11 20.97
N PHE A 39 11.56 12.87 20.24
CA PHE A 39 11.91 13.30 18.89
C PHE A 39 13.05 14.34 18.86
N GLN A 40 13.97 14.13 17.94
CA GLN A 40 14.99 15.05 17.48
C GLN A 40 14.71 15.44 16.02
N VAL A 41 15.37 16.49 15.52
CA VAL A 41 15.20 16.97 14.14
C VAL A 41 16.54 17.16 13.42
N ILE A 42 16.69 16.50 12.27
CA ILE A 42 17.72 16.83 11.27
C ILE A 42 17.11 17.86 10.33
N ARG A 43 17.81 18.98 10.11
CA ARG A 43 17.40 20.03 9.18
C ARG A 43 18.31 20.02 7.97
N THR A 44 17.73 19.83 6.79
CA THR A 44 18.46 19.87 5.50
C THR A 44 18.22 21.22 4.81
N GLU A 45 18.20 21.32 3.48
CA GLU A 45 17.80 22.53 2.77
C GLU A 45 16.27 22.61 2.64
N HIS A 46 15.66 21.50 2.19
CA HIS A 46 14.26 21.38 1.82
C HIS A 46 13.41 20.60 2.83
N PHE A 47 14.01 19.97 3.85
CA PHE A 47 13.29 19.10 4.79
C PHE A 47 13.61 19.36 6.27
N GLU A 48 12.66 18.95 7.11
CA GLU A 48 12.86 18.72 8.55
C GLU A 48 12.56 17.24 8.84
N VAL A 49 13.59 16.45 9.13
CA VAL A 49 13.47 15.01 9.40
C VAL A 49 13.40 14.78 10.90
N TYR A 50 12.23 14.40 11.38
CA TYR A 50 11.92 14.07 12.78
C TYR A 50 12.19 12.58 13.02
N PHE A 51 13.01 12.25 14.02
CA PHE A 51 13.47 10.89 14.33
C PHE A 51 13.76 10.76 15.85
N TYR A 52 14.16 9.59 16.32
CA TYR A 52 14.64 9.37 17.71
C TYR A 52 15.97 8.61 17.73
N GLU A 53 16.73 8.71 18.82
CA GLU A 53 18.17 8.40 18.89
C GLU A 53 18.56 7.04 18.27
N ARG A 54 17.76 5.99 18.50
CA ARG A 54 18.00 4.63 17.94
C ARG A 54 18.13 4.63 16.42
N GLU A 55 17.37 5.48 15.74
CA GLU A 55 17.27 5.54 14.28
C GLU A 55 18.17 6.64 13.67
N ARG A 56 19.10 7.21 14.44
CA ARG A 56 19.92 8.34 14.00
C ARG A 56 20.72 8.06 12.71
N ALA A 57 21.14 6.81 12.49
CA ALA A 57 21.81 6.39 11.25
C ALA A 57 20.84 6.45 10.06
N ALA A 58 19.74 5.69 10.12
CA ALA A 58 18.71 5.68 9.08
C ALA A 58 18.12 7.08 8.81
N ALA A 59 17.95 7.92 9.83
CA ALA A 59 17.46 9.28 9.68
C ALA A 59 18.43 10.20 8.91
N LEU A 60 19.75 10.02 9.07
CA LEU A 60 20.75 10.75 8.29
C LEU A 60 20.77 10.30 6.82
N ASP A 61 20.58 9.01 6.57
CA ASP A 61 20.52 8.48 5.20
C ASP A 61 19.19 8.80 4.51
N ALA A 62 18.06 8.73 5.21
CA ALA A 62 16.77 9.24 4.76
C ALA A 62 16.84 10.73 4.40
N ALA A 63 17.54 11.55 5.20
CA ALA A 63 17.75 12.98 4.91
C ALA A 63 18.56 13.19 3.61
N ARG A 64 19.59 12.38 3.36
CA ARG A 64 20.39 12.40 2.12
C ARG A 64 19.59 11.92 0.90
N MET A 65 18.78 10.87 1.08
CA MET A 65 17.86 10.35 0.07
C MET A 65 16.80 11.41 -0.29
N ALA A 66 16.26 12.13 0.70
CA ALA A 66 15.26 13.16 0.49
C ALA A 66 15.81 14.33 -0.36
N GLU A 67 17.00 14.85 -0.03
CA GLU A 67 17.62 15.91 -0.84
C GLU A 67 17.99 15.43 -2.25
N ARG A 68 18.48 14.19 -2.42
CA ARG A 68 18.72 13.59 -3.74
C ARG A 68 17.43 13.47 -4.57
N GLY A 69 16.38 12.92 -3.96
CA GLY A 69 15.06 12.77 -4.57
C GLY A 69 14.47 14.11 -4.98
N TYR A 70 14.49 15.09 -4.07
CA TYR A 70 14.04 16.45 -4.35
C TYR A 70 14.80 17.10 -5.51
N ALA A 71 16.13 16.99 -5.53
CA ALA A 71 16.95 17.57 -6.60
C ALA A 71 16.65 16.97 -7.99
N ARG A 72 16.16 15.72 -8.07
CA ARG A 72 15.64 15.12 -9.31
C ARG A 72 14.19 15.54 -9.58
N LEU A 73 13.30 15.33 -8.62
CA LEU A 73 11.85 15.53 -8.79
C LEU A 73 11.47 16.99 -9.03
N SER A 74 12.13 17.96 -8.38
CA SER A 74 11.90 19.40 -8.62
C SER A 74 12.19 19.83 -10.06
N ARG A 75 13.16 19.18 -10.72
CA ARG A 75 13.45 19.40 -12.14
C ARG A 75 12.41 18.75 -13.04
N ILE A 76 12.11 17.46 -12.81
CA ILE A 76 11.13 16.71 -13.63
C ILE A 76 9.72 17.31 -13.54
N LEU A 77 9.31 17.75 -12.34
CA LEU A 77 7.96 18.26 -12.08
C LEU A 77 7.84 19.79 -12.27
N HIS A 78 8.90 20.44 -12.74
CA HIS A 78 8.98 21.90 -12.96
C HIS A 78 8.50 22.73 -11.76
N HIS A 79 8.81 22.30 -10.53
CA HIS A 79 8.28 22.89 -9.30
C HIS A 79 9.30 22.93 -8.17
N GLN A 80 9.19 23.92 -7.28
CA GLN A 80 10.04 24.06 -6.09
C GLN A 80 9.19 24.30 -4.84
N PHE A 81 9.55 23.65 -3.73
CA PHE A 81 8.85 23.85 -2.47
C PHE A 81 9.09 25.24 -1.90
N GLN A 82 8.01 25.94 -1.56
CA GLN A 82 8.07 27.29 -0.96
C GLN A 82 8.53 27.29 0.51
N ALA A 83 8.49 26.13 1.17
CA ALA A 83 8.88 25.95 2.56
C ALA A 83 9.34 24.51 2.79
N ARG A 84 10.14 24.30 3.84
CA ARG A 84 10.65 22.98 4.22
C ARG A 84 9.51 22.02 4.52
N LYS A 85 9.58 20.80 3.97
CA LYS A 85 8.57 19.78 4.21
C LYS A 85 9.00 18.86 5.37
N PRO A 86 8.14 18.60 6.36
CA PRO A 86 8.44 17.67 7.43
C PRO A 86 8.38 16.20 6.95
N ILE A 87 9.38 15.42 7.38
CA ILE A 87 9.46 13.96 7.25
C ILE A 87 9.50 13.40 8.68
N ILE A 88 8.68 12.40 9.01
CA ILE A 88 8.66 11.76 10.33
C ILE A 88 9.01 10.29 10.16
N LEU A 89 10.19 9.89 10.64
CA LEU A 89 10.70 8.52 10.54
C LEU A 89 10.39 7.75 11.83
N TYR A 90 9.89 6.52 11.67
CA TYR A 90 9.70 5.54 12.75
C TYR A 90 10.60 4.33 12.54
N ALA A 91 11.11 3.75 13.63
CA ALA A 91 12.01 2.58 13.64
C ALA A 91 11.38 1.29 13.07
N SER A 92 10.06 1.25 13.00
CA SER A 92 9.30 0.06 12.64
C SER A 92 7.84 0.42 12.29
N GLY A 93 7.16 -0.54 11.66
CA GLY A 93 5.69 -0.52 11.57
C GLY A 93 5.01 -0.60 12.95
N SER A 94 5.65 -1.21 13.96
CA SER A 94 5.09 -1.31 15.31
C SER A 94 5.02 0.04 16.02
N ASP A 95 6.03 0.90 15.84
CA ASP A 95 6.08 2.27 16.36
C ASP A 95 5.20 3.24 15.56
N PHE A 96 5.22 3.14 14.22
CA PHE A 96 4.31 3.92 13.36
C PHE A 96 2.84 3.68 13.72
N GLN A 97 2.43 2.43 13.96
CA GLN A 97 1.04 2.13 14.35
C GLN A 97 0.62 2.74 15.69
N GLN A 98 1.55 3.09 16.58
CA GLN A 98 1.26 3.78 17.86
C GLN A 98 1.06 5.30 17.71
N THR A 99 1.25 5.85 16.50
CA THR A 99 1.26 7.30 16.32
C THR A 99 -0.12 7.95 16.35
N ASN A 100 -0.26 8.99 17.18
CA ASN A 100 -1.40 9.92 17.17
C ASN A 100 -1.18 11.09 16.18
N VAL A 101 -0.11 11.04 15.39
CA VAL A 101 0.24 12.10 14.43
C VAL A 101 -0.83 12.20 13.34
N THR A 102 -1.20 11.09 12.69
CA THR A 102 -2.22 11.07 11.62
C THR A 102 -3.63 10.87 12.17
N SER A 103 -4.62 11.59 11.61
CA SER A 103 -6.05 11.30 11.81
C SER A 103 -6.57 10.18 10.90
N VAL A 104 -5.79 9.80 9.89
CA VAL A 104 -6.08 8.65 9.01
C VAL A 104 -5.66 7.36 9.74
N GLY A 105 -6.66 6.68 10.31
CA GLY A 105 -6.48 5.42 11.03
C GLY A 105 -6.53 4.21 10.11
N GLY A 106 -5.37 3.79 9.60
CA GLY A 106 -5.18 2.48 8.95
C GLY A 106 -4.05 1.71 9.63
N GLU A 107 -4.34 0.55 10.21
CA GLU A 107 -3.30 -0.43 10.54
C GLU A 107 -2.78 -1.02 9.23
N GLY A 108 -1.59 -0.58 8.81
CA GLY A 108 -0.89 -1.18 7.66
C GLY A 108 -0.26 -0.22 6.65
N VAL A 109 -0.34 1.11 6.78
CA VAL A 109 0.23 1.98 5.73
C VAL A 109 1.77 1.99 5.78
N GLY A 110 2.42 1.75 4.62
CA GLY A 110 3.89 1.74 4.47
C GLY A 110 4.56 3.12 4.49
N GLY A 111 3.77 4.17 4.32
CA GLY A 111 4.08 5.57 4.63
C GLY A 111 2.88 6.45 4.29
N VAL A 112 2.58 7.49 5.08
CA VAL A 112 1.42 8.37 4.83
C VAL A 112 1.90 9.80 4.59
N THR A 113 1.61 10.35 3.40
CA THR A 113 1.49 11.80 3.22
C THR A 113 0.15 12.26 3.78
N GLU A 114 0.18 12.91 4.93
CA GLU A 114 -1.04 13.51 5.48
C GLU A 114 -1.38 14.78 4.67
N VAL A 115 -2.26 14.62 3.68
CA VAL A 115 -2.67 15.64 2.68
C VAL A 115 -2.90 17.03 3.29
N LEU A 116 -3.57 17.10 4.45
CA LEU A 116 -3.89 18.35 5.15
C LEU A 116 -2.72 19.02 5.89
N LYS A 117 -1.58 18.33 6.04
CA LYS A 117 -0.41 18.79 6.82
C LYS A 117 0.92 18.70 6.08
N HIS A 118 0.91 18.34 4.79
CA HIS A 118 2.08 18.26 3.90
C HIS A 118 3.29 17.52 4.49
N ARG A 119 3.06 16.41 5.20
CA ARG A 119 4.10 15.67 5.92
C ARG A 119 4.15 14.22 5.51
N MET A 120 5.35 13.72 5.23
CA MET A 120 5.60 12.29 5.00
C MET A 120 5.79 11.61 6.36
N VAL A 121 5.15 10.48 6.57
CA VAL A 121 5.28 9.70 7.80
C VAL A 121 5.67 8.28 7.43
N LEU A 122 6.91 7.87 7.71
CA LEU A 122 7.55 6.69 7.14
C LEU A 122 7.98 5.70 8.24
N PRO A 123 7.37 4.50 8.35
CA PRO A 123 8.02 3.37 9.01
C PRO A 123 9.23 2.90 8.20
N PHE A 124 10.38 2.76 8.86
CA PHE A 124 11.51 2.04 8.29
C PHE A 124 11.29 0.53 8.44
N THR A 125 11.41 -0.21 7.34
CA THR A 125 11.12 -1.65 7.23
C THR A 125 12.38 -2.50 7.06
N GLY A 126 13.57 -1.95 7.30
CA GLY A 126 14.85 -2.65 7.10
C GLY A 126 15.48 -2.46 5.72
N SER A 127 14.68 -2.23 4.67
CA SER A 127 15.16 -2.10 3.29
C SER A 127 15.37 -0.64 2.88
N TYR A 128 16.61 -0.28 2.54
CA TYR A 128 16.94 1.06 2.01
C TYR A 128 16.33 1.34 0.63
N ALA A 129 16.24 0.33 -0.23
CA ALA A 129 15.58 0.46 -1.53
C ALA A 129 14.07 0.70 -1.35
N GLU A 130 13.46 0.02 -0.37
CA GLU A 130 12.06 0.25 -0.04
C GLU A 130 11.83 1.64 0.55
N LEU A 131 12.67 2.06 1.52
CA LEU A 131 12.64 3.40 2.11
C LEU A 131 12.76 4.48 1.03
N GLU A 132 13.71 4.37 0.10
CA GLU A 132 13.92 5.34 -0.97
C GLU A 132 12.72 5.40 -1.91
N HIS A 133 12.10 4.27 -2.24
CA HIS A 133 10.88 4.21 -3.04
C HIS A 133 9.70 4.88 -2.34
N VAL A 134 9.39 4.56 -1.05
CA VAL A 134 8.30 5.28 -0.33
C VAL A 134 8.61 6.76 -0.23
N LEU A 135 9.83 7.12 0.16
CA LEU A 135 10.23 8.52 0.32
C LEU A 135 10.07 9.33 -0.97
N GLN A 136 10.39 8.75 -2.13
CA GLN A 136 10.15 9.41 -3.42
C GLN A 136 8.68 9.39 -3.84
N HIS A 137 7.93 8.30 -3.61
CA HIS A 137 6.49 8.19 -3.91
C HIS A 137 5.70 9.28 -3.16
N GLU A 138 5.88 9.33 -1.85
CA GLU A 138 5.24 10.33 -0.97
C GLU A 138 5.69 11.75 -1.31
N MET A 139 6.94 11.95 -1.74
CA MET A 139 7.42 13.26 -2.19
C MET A 139 6.79 13.69 -3.52
N VAL A 140 6.50 12.78 -4.44
CA VAL A 140 5.74 13.09 -5.67
C VAL A 140 4.33 13.58 -5.31
N HIS A 141 3.66 12.94 -4.35
CA HIS A 141 2.39 13.45 -3.82
C HIS A 141 2.54 14.84 -3.19
N GLN A 142 3.61 15.10 -2.43
CA GLN A 142 3.89 16.45 -1.92
C GLN A 142 4.00 17.47 -3.07
N PHE A 143 4.71 17.16 -4.17
CA PHE A 143 4.77 18.02 -5.36
C PHE A 143 3.41 18.20 -6.03
N GLN A 144 2.67 17.12 -6.29
CA GLN A 144 1.33 17.18 -6.90
C GLN A 144 0.40 18.10 -6.07
N PHE A 145 0.35 17.90 -4.75
CA PHE A 145 -0.46 18.76 -3.88
C PHE A 145 0.06 20.21 -3.80
N ASP A 146 1.38 20.44 -3.82
CA ASP A 146 1.93 21.81 -3.83
C ASP A 146 1.57 22.56 -5.13
N VAL A 147 1.55 21.86 -6.27
CA VAL A 147 1.11 22.42 -7.56
C VAL A 147 -0.40 22.72 -7.57
N PHE A 148 -1.26 21.77 -7.18
CA PHE A 148 -2.71 22.02 -7.12
C PHE A 148 -3.11 23.06 -6.05
N SER A 149 -2.35 23.18 -4.95
CA SER A 149 -2.55 24.19 -3.89
C SER A 149 -1.90 25.55 -4.18
N ARG A 150 -1.09 25.66 -5.24
CA ARG A 150 -0.22 26.82 -5.53
C ARG A 150 0.71 27.18 -4.36
N GLY A 151 1.21 26.17 -3.65
CA GLY A 151 2.16 26.30 -2.54
C GLY A 151 1.57 26.85 -1.23
N GLN A 152 0.24 26.96 -1.11
CA GLN A 152 -0.42 27.44 0.11
C GLN A 152 -1.09 26.30 0.88
N SER A 153 -0.67 26.06 2.13
CA SER A 153 -1.29 25.05 3.00
C SER A 153 -2.78 25.34 3.23
N GLY A 154 -3.65 24.41 2.81
CA GLY A 154 -5.11 24.57 2.81
C GLY A 154 -5.68 25.40 1.64
N GLY A 155 -4.82 26.06 0.87
CA GLY A 155 -5.17 26.65 -0.42
C GLY A 155 -5.41 25.56 -1.47
N GLY A 156 -6.23 25.86 -2.49
CA GLY A 156 -6.41 25.01 -3.66
C GLY A 156 -7.00 23.60 -3.44
N MET A 157 -7.50 23.25 -2.24
CA MET A 157 -8.42 22.09 -2.11
C MET A 157 -9.64 22.23 -3.02
N GLN A 158 -10.07 23.47 -3.30
CA GLN A 158 -11.08 23.76 -4.32
C GLN A 158 -10.63 23.37 -5.74
N MET A 159 -9.35 23.54 -6.07
CA MET A 159 -8.78 23.13 -7.36
C MET A 159 -8.62 21.60 -7.41
N LEU A 160 -8.08 20.98 -6.36
CA LEU A 160 -7.95 19.52 -6.29
C LEU A 160 -9.32 18.83 -6.41
N ASN A 161 -10.35 19.34 -5.73
CA ASN A 161 -11.72 18.84 -5.85
C ASN A 161 -12.37 19.13 -7.21
N ALA A 162 -11.99 20.21 -7.89
CA ALA A 162 -12.53 20.57 -9.21
C ALA A 162 -11.86 19.82 -10.37
N VAL A 163 -10.56 19.54 -10.26
CA VAL A 163 -9.80 18.70 -11.20
C VAL A 163 -10.11 17.22 -10.95
N ASN A 164 -10.29 16.83 -9.68
CA ASN A 164 -10.55 15.46 -9.22
C ASN A 164 -9.64 14.44 -9.92
N PRO A 165 -8.31 14.53 -9.75
CA PRO A 165 -7.35 13.76 -10.53
C PRO A 165 -7.54 12.24 -10.28
N PRO A 166 -7.56 11.39 -11.32
CA PRO A 166 -7.78 9.97 -11.16
C PRO A 166 -6.57 9.25 -10.56
N LEU A 167 -6.80 8.07 -9.99
CA LEU A 167 -5.77 7.32 -9.28
C LEU A 167 -4.60 6.88 -10.19
N TRP A 168 -4.85 6.48 -11.45
CA TRP A 168 -3.76 6.17 -12.39
C TRP A 168 -2.83 7.36 -12.65
N TYR A 169 -3.37 8.58 -12.55
CA TYR A 169 -2.62 9.82 -12.75
C TYR A 169 -1.79 10.14 -11.50
N MET A 170 -2.40 10.14 -10.32
CA MET A 170 -1.72 10.50 -9.07
C MET A 170 -0.74 9.41 -8.62
N GLU A 171 -1.24 8.19 -8.43
CA GLU A 171 -0.47 7.05 -7.92
C GLU A 171 0.49 6.53 -8.98
N GLY A 172 0.03 6.39 -10.22
CA GLY A 172 0.91 5.92 -11.31
C GLY A 172 2.11 6.84 -11.56
N MET A 173 1.96 8.15 -11.38
CA MET A 173 3.07 9.10 -11.48
C MET A 173 4.03 8.96 -10.29
N ALA A 174 3.51 8.75 -9.08
CA ALA A 174 4.31 8.55 -7.88
C ALA A 174 5.09 7.22 -7.92
N GLU A 175 4.44 6.14 -8.36
CA GLU A 175 5.07 4.84 -8.64
C GLU A 175 6.16 4.99 -9.70
N TYR A 176 5.83 5.54 -10.89
CA TYR A 176 6.81 5.67 -11.98
C TYR A 176 8.01 6.53 -11.60
N LEU A 177 7.79 7.67 -10.97
CA LEU A 177 8.88 8.56 -10.59
C LEU A 177 9.70 8.03 -9.41
N SER A 178 9.22 7.06 -8.63
CA SER A 178 9.98 6.47 -7.51
C SER A 178 10.65 5.13 -7.86
N LEU A 179 10.02 4.28 -8.67
CA LEU A 179 10.57 3.00 -9.16
C LEU A 179 11.42 3.16 -10.44
N GLY A 180 11.11 4.16 -11.28
CA GLY A 180 11.67 4.30 -12.62
C GLY A 180 10.95 3.44 -13.67
N PRO A 181 11.50 3.36 -14.90
CA PRO A 181 10.82 2.76 -16.06
C PRO A 181 10.73 1.23 -16.07
N ILE A 182 11.47 0.52 -15.21
CA ILE A 182 11.52 -0.95 -15.20
C ILE A 182 11.19 -1.44 -13.79
N ASP A 183 9.99 -2.02 -13.64
CA ASP A 183 9.59 -2.73 -12.42
C ASP A 183 9.12 -4.16 -12.76
N PRO A 184 9.63 -5.21 -12.09
CA PRO A 184 9.23 -6.60 -12.33
C PRO A 184 7.76 -6.92 -12.02
N LEU A 185 7.13 -6.27 -11.03
CA LEU A 185 5.74 -6.52 -10.65
C LEU A 185 4.79 -5.90 -11.68
N THR A 186 5.02 -4.66 -12.10
CA THR A 186 4.32 -4.04 -13.21
C THR A 186 4.50 -4.85 -14.49
N ALA A 187 5.72 -5.28 -14.83
CA ALA A 187 5.96 -6.12 -16.01
C ALA A 187 5.21 -7.48 -15.94
N MET A 188 5.04 -8.04 -14.74
CA MET A 188 4.19 -9.23 -14.52
C MET A 188 2.71 -8.91 -14.76
N SER A 189 2.19 -7.82 -14.19
CA SER A 189 0.79 -7.40 -14.37
C SER A 189 0.44 -7.05 -15.82
N LEU A 190 1.33 -6.36 -16.54
CA LEU A 190 1.16 -6.07 -17.96
C LEU A 190 1.17 -7.34 -18.81
N ARG A 191 2.10 -8.27 -18.52
CA ARG A 191 2.14 -9.57 -19.22
C ARG A 191 0.83 -10.32 -19.01
N ASP A 192 0.38 -10.48 -17.78
CA ASP A 192 -0.87 -11.18 -17.48
C ASP A 192 -2.06 -10.56 -18.22
N ALA A 193 -2.22 -9.23 -18.10
CA ALA A 193 -3.33 -8.50 -18.72
C ALA A 193 -3.32 -8.52 -20.26
N ALA A 194 -2.14 -8.37 -20.89
CA ALA A 194 -1.98 -8.45 -22.33
C ALA A 194 -2.22 -9.87 -22.86
N LEU A 195 -1.73 -10.90 -22.17
CA LEU A 195 -1.93 -12.28 -22.57
C LEU A 195 -3.38 -12.70 -22.39
N GLU A 196 -3.98 -12.48 -21.22
CA GLU A 196 -5.33 -12.94 -20.89
C GLU A 196 -6.44 -12.06 -21.49
N GLY A 197 -6.11 -10.87 -22.01
CA GLY A 197 -7.03 -10.01 -22.77
C GLY A 197 -7.85 -9.07 -21.91
N HIS A 198 -7.28 -8.57 -20.82
CA HIS A 198 -7.91 -7.67 -19.85
C HIS A 198 -7.03 -6.45 -19.50
N LEU A 199 -6.22 -5.98 -20.46
CA LEU A 199 -5.49 -4.72 -20.35
C LEU A 199 -6.51 -3.56 -20.30
N PRO A 200 -6.58 -2.78 -19.20
CA PRO A 200 -7.62 -1.77 -19.04
C PRO A 200 -7.33 -0.53 -19.88
N THR A 201 -8.36 0.13 -20.39
CA THR A 201 -8.22 1.48 -21.00
C THR A 201 -7.97 2.56 -19.94
N ILE A 202 -7.48 3.73 -20.37
CA ILE A 202 -7.36 4.90 -19.48
C ILE A 202 -8.72 5.30 -18.87
N GLU A 203 -9.81 5.18 -19.63
CA GLU A 203 -11.17 5.38 -19.13
C GLU A 203 -11.53 4.35 -18.04
N GLN A 204 -11.24 3.07 -18.25
CA GLN A 204 -11.49 2.01 -17.25
C GLN A 204 -10.66 2.22 -15.99
N MET A 205 -9.40 2.63 -16.10
CA MET A 205 -8.57 3.03 -14.95
C MET A 205 -9.07 4.29 -14.23
N THR A 206 -9.91 5.10 -14.88
CA THR A 206 -10.49 6.33 -14.31
C THR A 206 -11.80 6.05 -13.58
N PHE A 207 -12.63 5.15 -14.09
CA PHE A 207 -14.03 5.00 -13.64
C PHE A 207 -14.44 3.59 -13.16
N ASP A 208 -13.70 2.52 -13.48
CA ASP A 208 -14.04 1.17 -13.01
C ASP A 208 -13.35 0.87 -11.66
N PRO A 209 -14.09 0.80 -10.54
CA PRO A 209 -13.51 0.56 -9.21
C PRO A 209 -12.92 -0.85 -9.05
N ARG A 210 -13.07 -1.73 -10.05
CA ARG A 210 -12.47 -3.08 -10.08
C ARG A 210 -11.08 -3.09 -10.70
N VAL A 211 -10.71 -2.05 -11.45
CA VAL A 211 -9.38 -1.91 -12.05
C VAL A 211 -8.46 -1.26 -11.03
N PHE A 212 -7.40 -1.96 -10.63
CA PHE A 212 -6.43 -1.43 -9.67
C PHE A 212 -5.31 -0.69 -10.42
N PRO A 213 -5.22 0.65 -10.35
CA PRO A 213 -4.53 1.43 -11.38
C PRO A 213 -3.04 1.68 -11.14
N TYR A 214 -2.45 1.15 -10.07
CA TYR A 214 -1.06 1.45 -9.68
C TYR A 214 -0.06 0.93 -10.71
N HIS A 215 -0.02 -0.38 -10.96
CA HIS A 215 0.87 -0.98 -11.96
C HIS A 215 0.58 -0.49 -13.39
N PHE A 216 -0.71 -0.33 -13.76
CA PHE A 216 -1.08 0.15 -15.09
C PHE A 216 -0.78 1.64 -15.29
N GLY A 217 -0.92 2.46 -14.24
CA GLY A 217 -0.54 3.86 -14.21
C GLY A 217 0.98 4.04 -14.27
N HIS A 218 1.74 3.27 -13.49
CA HIS A 218 3.20 3.17 -13.57
C HIS A 218 3.64 2.89 -15.02
N ALA A 219 3.06 1.85 -15.63
CA ALA A 219 3.34 1.46 -17.00
C ALA A 219 2.99 2.54 -18.04
N LEU A 220 1.88 3.24 -17.85
CA LEU A 220 1.46 4.33 -18.73
C LEU A 220 2.41 5.52 -18.62
N TRP A 221 2.83 5.90 -17.41
CA TRP A 221 3.83 6.96 -17.22
C TRP A 221 5.22 6.55 -17.70
N ALA A 222 5.60 5.27 -17.59
CA ALA A 222 6.81 4.74 -18.20
C ALA A 222 6.79 4.84 -19.73
N TYR A 223 5.67 4.50 -20.36
CA TYR A 223 5.45 4.67 -21.79
C TYR A 223 5.51 6.15 -22.22
N ILE A 224 4.93 7.05 -21.42
CA ILE A 224 4.99 8.51 -21.67
C ILE A 224 6.44 9.01 -21.57
N GLY A 225 7.17 8.63 -20.53
CA GLY A 225 8.57 9.00 -20.33
C GLY A 225 9.50 8.44 -21.43
N GLU A 226 9.27 7.20 -21.89
CA GLU A 226 10.03 6.60 -22.98
C GLU A 226 9.83 7.34 -24.31
N ARG A 227 8.59 7.72 -24.64
CA ARG A 227 8.23 8.27 -25.96
C ARG A 227 8.32 9.79 -26.07
N TRP A 228 8.18 10.53 -24.97
CA TRP A 228 8.22 12.00 -24.95
C TRP A 228 9.26 12.59 -23.97
N GLY A 229 9.88 11.78 -23.10
CA GLY A 229 10.85 12.22 -22.09
C GLY A 229 10.22 12.67 -20.77
N ASP A 230 10.88 12.39 -19.64
CA ASP A 230 10.40 12.68 -18.27
C ASP A 230 9.95 14.15 -18.06
N GLU A 231 10.57 15.13 -18.75
CA GLU A 231 10.25 16.55 -18.61
C GLU A 231 8.78 16.87 -18.95
N VAL A 232 8.14 16.10 -19.83
CA VAL A 232 6.73 16.27 -20.19
C VAL A 232 5.78 16.02 -19.02
N ILE A 233 6.21 15.24 -18.03
CA ILE A 233 5.42 14.91 -16.83
C ILE A 233 5.19 16.17 -15.99
N GLY A 234 6.22 17.01 -15.85
CA GLY A 234 6.09 18.33 -15.23
C GLY A 234 5.16 19.26 -16.01
N GLU A 235 5.27 19.30 -17.34
CA GLU A 235 4.36 20.10 -18.17
C GLU A 235 2.88 19.68 -18.02
N ILE A 236 2.62 18.37 -18.00
CA ILE A 236 1.29 17.82 -17.77
C ILE A 236 0.78 18.16 -16.37
N LEU A 237 1.62 18.05 -15.33
CA LEU A 237 1.24 18.37 -13.95
C LEU A 237 0.88 19.86 -13.79
N GLN A 238 1.74 20.75 -14.27
CA GLN A 238 1.50 22.20 -14.24
C GLN A 238 0.28 22.60 -15.08
N GLY A 239 0.08 21.97 -16.25
CA GLY A 239 -1.08 22.19 -17.11
C GLY A 239 -2.40 21.71 -16.50
N SER A 240 -2.36 20.63 -15.73
CA SER A 240 -3.52 20.03 -15.06
C SER A 240 -4.06 20.88 -13.91
N ALA A 241 -3.25 21.73 -13.29
CA ALA A 241 -3.67 22.69 -12.25
C ALA A 241 -4.41 23.93 -12.83
N SER A 242 -5.28 23.70 -13.82
CA SER A 242 -6.06 24.72 -14.51
C SER A 242 -7.53 24.31 -14.65
N SER A 243 -8.41 25.28 -14.90
CA SER A 243 -9.85 25.03 -15.08
C SER A 243 -10.21 24.25 -16.35
N ARG A 244 -9.22 23.81 -17.14
CA ARG A 244 -9.40 22.94 -18.32
C ARG A 244 -9.14 21.46 -18.00
N GLY A 245 -8.61 21.15 -16.81
CA GLY A 245 -8.39 19.78 -16.34
C GLY A 245 -7.32 18.99 -17.09
N ILE A 246 -7.28 17.69 -16.80
CA ILE A 246 -6.20 16.78 -17.19
C ILE A 246 -6.18 16.47 -18.69
N ASP A 247 -7.34 16.16 -19.30
CA ASP A 247 -7.40 15.84 -20.75
C ASP A 247 -6.86 17.00 -21.61
N PHE A 248 -7.11 18.26 -21.22
CA PHE A 248 -6.51 19.41 -21.91
C PHE A 248 -4.98 19.46 -21.75
N ALA A 249 -4.45 19.12 -20.57
CA ALA A 249 -3.01 19.08 -20.33
C ALA A 249 -2.32 18.00 -21.17
N PHE A 250 -2.89 16.80 -21.24
CA PHE A 250 -2.41 15.71 -22.11
C PHE A 250 -2.45 16.09 -23.60
N ARG A 251 -3.58 16.62 -24.10
CA ARG A 251 -3.67 17.11 -25.49
C ARG A 251 -2.64 18.18 -25.82
N ARG A 252 -2.37 19.08 -24.88
CA ARG A 252 -1.41 20.17 -25.07
C ARG A 252 0.04 19.68 -25.09
N ALA A 253 0.39 18.73 -24.21
CA ALA A 253 1.78 18.28 -24.04
C ALA A 253 2.16 17.16 -25.02
N LEU A 254 1.27 16.18 -25.24
CA LEU A 254 1.54 15.00 -26.07
C LEU A 254 1.00 15.10 -27.50
N GLY A 255 0.11 16.07 -27.76
CA GLY A 255 -0.63 16.16 -29.04
C GLY A 255 -1.71 15.08 -29.22
N ARG A 256 -2.07 14.37 -28.14
CA ARG A 256 -3.02 13.24 -28.13
C ARG A 256 -4.12 13.43 -27.09
N SER A 257 -5.33 13.01 -27.40
CA SER A 257 -6.38 12.78 -26.39
C SER A 257 -6.06 11.56 -25.51
N LEU A 258 -6.72 11.44 -24.35
CA LEU A 258 -6.56 10.27 -23.49
C LEU A 258 -7.05 8.95 -24.15
N GLU A 259 -7.97 9.02 -25.12
CA GLU A 259 -8.46 7.87 -25.86
C GLU A 259 -7.40 7.37 -26.85
N GLU A 260 -6.87 8.24 -27.71
CA GLU A 260 -5.74 7.92 -28.62
C GLU A 260 -4.49 7.46 -27.86
N LEU A 261 -4.20 8.05 -26.69
CA LEU A 261 -3.09 7.62 -25.84
C LEU A 261 -3.31 6.21 -25.28
N SER A 262 -4.56 5.85 -24.95
CA SER A 262 -4.89 4.52 -24.48
C SER A 262 -4.70 3.47 -25.59
N GLU A 263 -5.05 3.79 -26.83
CA GLU A 263 -4.80 2.94 -28.01
C GLU A 263 -3.30 2.79 -28.29
N ASP A 264 -2.58 3.91 -28.42
CA ASP A 264 -1.12 3.97 -28.65
C ASP A 264 -0.34 3.17 -27.57
N TRP A 265 -0.79 3.21 -26.30
CA TRP A 265 -0.22 2.44 -25.19
C TRP A 265 -0.59 0.94 -25.22
N HIS A 266 -1.84 0.61 -25.56
CA HIS A 266 -2.29 -0.78 -25.70
C HIS A 266 -1.50 -1.52 -26.78
N ASP A 267 -1.27 -0.88 -27.94
CA ASP A 267 -0.48 -1.44 -29.03
C ASP A 267 0.98 -1.70 -28.63
N ALA A 268 1.59 -0.79 -27.86
CA ALA A 268 2.95 -0.95 -27.36
C ALA A 268 3.08 -2.10 -26.35
N VAL A 269 2.14 -2.21 -25.40
CA VAL A 269 2.09 -3.31 -24.43
C VAL A 269 1.86 -4.65 -25.14
N GLN A 270 0.91 -4.72 -26.08
CA GLN A 270 0.63 -5.94 -26.84
C GLN A 270 1.81 -6.37 -27.69
N THR A 271 2.47 -5.44 -28.38
CA THR A 271 3.69 -5.70 -29.17
C THR A 271 4.83 -6.27 -28.30
N THR A 272 4.93 -5.84 -27.04
CA THR A 272 5.95 -6.31 -26.08
C THR A 272 5.67 -7.72 -25.55
N PHE A 273 4.40 -8.04 -25.22
CA PHE A 273 4.06 -9.26 -24.49
C PHE A 273 3.43 -10.38 -25.32
N LEU A 274 2.67 -10.09 -26.38
CA LEU A 274 2.03 -11.14 -27.20
C LEU A 274 3.02 -12.10 -27.89
N PRO A 275 4.20 -11.68 -28.40
CA PRO A 275 5.17 -12.60 -28.98
C PRO A 275 5.65 -13.70 -28.02
N GLN A 276 5.60 -13.45 -26.70
CA GLN A 276 6.02 -14.41 -25.68
C GLN A 276 5.13 -15.67 -25.62
N LEU A 277 3.94 -15.65 -26.26
CA LEU A 277 3.08 -16.84 -26.42
C LEU A 277 3.66 -17.91 -27.34
N VAL A 278 4.69 -17.60 -28.13
CA VAL A 278 5.40 -18.59 -28.96
C VAL A 278 6.19 -19.55 -28.06
N ASP A 279 6.89 -19.02 -27.07
CA ASP A 279 7.78 -19.78 -26.18
C ASP A 279 7.15 -20.16 -24.84
N HIS A 280 6.05 -19.52 -24.45
CA HIS A 280 5.41 -19.71 -23.14
C HIS A 280 3.91 -20.02 -23.24
N TYR A 281 3.48 -21.08 -22.57
CA TYR A 281 2.07 -21.40 -22.43
C TYR A 281 1.39 -20.51 -21.38
N ARG A 282 0.18 -20.02 -21.70
CA ARG A 282 -0.72 -19.40 -20.71
C ARG A 282 -0.86 -20.32 -19.48
N ALA A 283 -0.82 -19.76 -18.27
CA ALA A 283 -0.84 -20.53 -17.03
C ALA A 283 -1.98 -21.56 -16.99
N ARG A 284 -3.19 -21.17 -17.43
CA ARG A 284 -4.39 -22.03 -17.53
C ARG A 284 -4.26 -23.29 -18.42
N ARG A 285 -3.21 -23.40 -19.25
CA ARG A 285 -2.90 -24.59 -20.06
C ARG A 285 -2.07 -25.64 -19.30
N ILE A 286 -1.30 -25.20 -18.30
CA ILE A 286 -0.34 -26.04 -17.55
C ILE A 286 -0.64 -26.12 -16.05
N ALA A 287 -1.52 -25.26 -15.54
CA ALA A 287 -1.92 -25.17 -14.15
C ALA A 287 -3.43 -24.93 -14.02
N LYS A 288 -3.99 -25.40 -12.89
CA LYS A 288 -5.37 -25.16 -12.47
C LYS A 288 -5.34 -24.09 -11.38
N GLY A 289 -6.02 -22.96 -11.58
CA GLY A 289 -6.24 -22.00 -10.50
C GLY A 289 -7.00 -22.70 -9.36
N ILE A 290 -6.42 -22.72 -8.16
CA ILE A 290 -6.97 -23.42 -6.98
C ILE A 290 -7.89 -22.49 -6.19
N LEU A 291 -7.34 -21.38 -5.70
CA LEU A 291 -8.05 -20.36 -4.92
C LEU A 291 -8.85 -19.42 -5.83
N SER A 292 -10.08 -19.08 -5.44
CA SER A 292 -10.91 -18.09 -6.14
C SER A 292 -12.06 -17.62 -5.25
N GLN A 293 -12.65 -16.46 -5.57
CA GLN A 293 -13.81 -15.94 -4.82
C GLN A 293 -14.97 -16.95 -4.70
N GLN A 294 -15.19 -17.81 -5.70
CA GLN A 294 -16.23 -18.85 -5.66
C GLN A 294 -15.87 -20.07 -4.80
N ARG A 295 -14.58 -20.35 -4.56
CA ARG A 295 -14.11 -21.56 -3.87
C ARG A 295 -13.68 -21.29 -2.43
N SER A 296 -12.97 -20.19 -2.22
CA SER A 296 -12.38 -19.77 -0.94
C SER A 296 -13.06 -18.55 -0.33
N GLY A 297 -13.77 -17.74 -1.12
CA GLY A 297 -14.32 -16.45 -0.68
C GLY A 297 -13.25 -15.36 -0.64
N GLY A 298 -13.67 -14.11 -0.42
CA GLY A 298 -12.80 -12.93 -0.53
C GLY A 298 -12.41 -12.60 -1.97
N SER A 299 -11.98 -11.36 -2.20
CA SER A 299 -11.61 -10.86 -3.53
C SER A 299 -10.14 -11.13 -3.84
N TYR A 300 -9.29 -11.22 -2.82
CA TYR A 300 -7.83 -11.38 -2.94
C TYR A 300 -7.34 -12.62 -2.18
N HIS A 301 -6.26 -13.22 -2.67
CA HIS A 301 -5.65 -14.45 -2.15
C HIS A 301 -4.13 -14.29 -2.16
N LEU A 302 -3.55 -13.98 -1.01
CA LEU A 302 -2.20 -13.43 -0.91
C LEU A 302 -1.25 -14.34 -0.13
N ALA A 303 0.03 -14.27 -0.48
CA ALA A 303 1.13 -15.09 0.04
C ALA A 303 0.79 -16.59 0.27
N PRO A 304 0.35 -17.33 -0.76
CA PRO A 304 0.02 -18.75 -0.61
C PRO A 304 1.24 -19.60 -0.25
N ALA A 305 1.11 -20.43 0.79
CA ALA A 305 2.09 -21.45 1.18
C ALA A 305 1.44 -22.83 1.13
N LEU A 306 2.08 -23.80 0.46
CA LEU A 306 1.62 -25.19 0.40
C LEU A 306 2.22 -26.03 1.54
N SER A 307 1.47 -27.03 2.02
CA SER A 307 2.02 -28.06 2.90
C SER A 307 3.05 -28.94 2.15
N PRO A 308 4.01 -29.58 2.83
CA PRO A 308 5.00 -30.45 2.19
C PRO A 308 4.41 -31.63 1.41
N ASP A 309 3.19 -32.07 1.78
CA ASP A 309 2.46 -33.14 1.09
C ASP A 309 1.49 -32.62 0.01
N GLY A 310 1.43 -31.30 -0.20
CA GLY A 310 0.62 -30.64 -1.22
C GLY A 310 -0.90 -30.71 -1.03
N LYS A 311 -1.41 -31.10 0.16
CA LYS A 311 -2.86 -31.25 0.43
C LYS A 311 -3.51 -30.02 1.07
N ASP A 312 -2.72 -29.21 1.76
CA ASP A 312 -3.17 -28.01 2.45
C ASP A 312 -2.49 -26.78 1.85
N ILE A 313 -3.21 -25.66 1.85
CA ILE A 313 -2.70 -24.35 1.42
C ILE A 313 -3.06 -23.31 2.49
N ALA A 314 -2.05 -22.65 3.06
CA ALA A 314 -2.23 -21.48 3.91
C ALA A 314 -2.20 -20.23 3.02
N PHE A 315 -3.11 -19.29 3.23
CA PHE A 315 -3.18 -18.04 2.44
C PHE A 315 -3.90 -16.93 3.19
N LEU A 316 -3.58 -15.68 2.87
CA LEU A 316 -4.19 -14.50 3.44
C LEU A 316 -5.37 -14.04 2.56
N THR A 317 -6.53 -13.80 3.16
CA THR A 317 -7.71 -13.25 2.47
C THR A 317 -8.65 -12.53 3.44
N GLU A 318 -9.43 -11.58 2.93
CA GLU A 318 -10.55 -10.99 3.66
C GLU A 318 -11.71 -11.98 3.88
N GLY A 319 -11.88 -12.97 2.99
CA GLY A 319 -12.91 -14.01 3.10
C GLY A 319 -14.35 -13.48 3.14
N LYS A 320 -14.90 -13.30 4.34
CA LYS A 320 -16.20 -12.66 4.64
C LYS A 320 -16.09 -11.57 5.71
N SER A 321 -14.86 -11.14 6.00
CA SER A 321 -14.47 -10.15 7.00
C SER A 321 -14.09 -8.83 6.30
N PHE A 322 -13.92 -7.76 7.07
CA PHE A 322 -13.25 -6.52 6.63
C PHE A 322 -11.74 -6.55 6.93
N PHE A 323 -11.23 -7.66 7.47
CA PHE A 323 -9.84 -7.84 7.88
C PHE A 323 -9.21 -9.00 7.12
N VAL A 324 -7.95 -8.84 6.72
CA VAL A 324 -7.19 -9.87 6.03
C VAL A 324 -6.70 -10.90 7.05
N ASP A 325 -7.42 -12.02 7.14
CA ASP A 325 -7.18 -13.12 8.06
C ASP A 325 -6.34 -14.23 7.39
N LEU A 326 -5.62 -15.04 8.18
CA LEU A 326 -4.93 -16.23 7.65
C LEU A 326 -5.88 -17.43 7.65
N TYR A 327 -6.05 -18.05 6.48
CA TYR A 327 -6.88 -19.22 6.28
C TYR A 327 -6.07 -20.45 5.88
N LEU A 328 -6.58 -21.63 6.27
CA LEU A 328 -6.17 -22.92 5.75
C LEU A 328 -7.24 -23.40 4.76
N GLY A 329 -6.83 -23.72 3.55
CA GLY A 329 -7.67 -24.31 2.51
C GLY A 329 -7.19 -25.69 2.07
N ASP A 330 -8.06 -26.34 1.33
CA ASP A 330 -7.75 -27.56 0.59
C ASP A 330 -7.03 -27.23 -0.72
N ALA A 331 -5.84 -27.79 -0.94
CA ALA A 331 -5.04 -27.48 -2.11
C ALA A 331 -5.59 -28.11 -3.42
N GLU A 332 -6.39 -29.18 -3.34
CA GLU A 332 -6.98 -29.81 -4.53
C GLU A 332 -8.25 -29.09 -5.01
N THR A 333 -9.11 -28.71 -4.06
CA THR A 333 -10.44 -28.12 -4.33
C THR A 333 -10.52 -26.60 -4.15
N GLY A 334 -9.55 -25.98 -3.47
CA GLY A 334 -9.54 -24.55 -3.15
C GLY A 334 -10.54 -24.13 -2.05
N ARG A 335 -11.19 -25.08 -1.38
CA ARG A 335 -12.17 -24.80 -0.33
C ARG A 335 -11.48 -24.43 0.99
N VAL A 336 -11.92 -23.35 1.63
CA VAL A 336 -11.49 -23.02 3.00
C VAL A 336 -11.87 -24.16 3.96
N LYS A 337 -10.89 -24.69 4.69
CA LYS A 337 -11.06 -25.66 5.78
C LYS A 337 -11.36 -24.96 7.10
N ARG A 338 -10.58 -23.92 7.45
CA ARG A 338 -10.78 -23.04 8.63
C ARG A 338 -9.95 -21.77 8.52
N ARG A 339 -10.20 -20.82 9.42
CA ARG A 339 -9.27 -19.71 9.72
C ARG A 339 -8.23 -20.19 10.73
N LEU A 340 -6.96 -19.86 10.51
CA LEU A 340 -5.84 -20.12 11.44
C LEU A 340 -5.56 -18.94 12.37
N ILE A 341 -5.67 -17.71 11.86
CA ILE A 341 -5.39 -16.48 12.61
C ILE A 341 -6.44 -15.44 12.27
N LYS A 342 -6.90 -14.71 13.30
CA LYS A 342 -7.67 -13.48 13.12
C LYS A 342 -6.74 -12.27 13.22
N SER A 343 -6.75 -11.42 12.20
CA SER A 343 -6.04 -10.16 12.11
C SER A 343 -6.94 -8.98 12.48
N THR A 344 -6.33 -7.80 12.68
CA THR A 344 -7.00 -6.49 12.70
C THR A 344 -6.57 -5.59 11.54
N VAL A 345 -5.68 -6.07 10.67
CA VAL A 345 -5.26 -5.37 9.44
C VAL A 345 -6.44 -5.28 8.48
N ASN A 346 -6.89 -4.05 8.25
CA ASN A 346 -7.99 -3.70 7.35
C ASN A 346 -7.51 -3.74 5.89
N THR A 347 -8.39 -4.04 4.93
CA THR A 347 -8.09 -4.09 3.48
C THR A 347 -7.80 -2.70 2.85
N ASN A 348 -7.36 -1.69 3.62
CA ASN A 348 -7.01 -0.39 3.06
C ASN A 348 -5.71 -0.52 2.23
N TYR A 349 -5.85 -0.38 0.92
CA TYR A 349 -4.91 -0.91 -0.08
C TYR A 349 -3.52 -0.24 -0.13
N GLU A 350 -3.30 0.87 0.59
CA GLU A 350 -1.95 1.40 0.87
C GLU A 350 -1.08 0.44 1.72
N SER A 351 -1.69 -0.65 2.24
CA SER A 351 -1.05 -1.64 3.11
C SER A 351 -0.51 -2.90 2.42
N LEU A 352 -0.56 -2.97 1.08
CA LEU A 352 -0.22 -4.18 0.32
C LEU A 352 1.17 -4.77 0.64
N ARG A 353 2.12 -3.95 1.11
CA ARG A 353 3.48 -4.40 1.47
C ARG A 353 3.55 -5.28 2.72
N PHE A 354 2.54 -5.25 3.59
CA PHE A 354 2.49 -6.10 4.79
C PHE A 354 1.99 -7.54 4.49
N ILE A 355 1.72 -7.87 3.23
CA ILE A 355 1.11 -9.15 2.83
C ILE A 355 2.12 -10.04 2.05
N ASN A 356 3.42 -9.80 2.23
CA ASN A 356 4.51 -10.48 1.52
C ASN A 356 4.82 -11.91 2.02
N SER A 357 4.33 -12.30 3.21
CA SER A 357 4.46 -13.69 3.69
C SER A 357 3.32 -14.07 4.64
N ALA A 358 2.67 -15.19 4.35
CA ALA A 358 1.69 -15.82 5.25
C ALA A 358 2.35 -16.66 6.35
N GLY A 359 3.67 -16.89 6.29
CA GLY A 359 4.38 -17.89 7.08
C GLY A 359 4.80 -19.12 6.27
N SER A 360 5.26 -20.16 6.96
CA SER A 360 5.81 -21.39 6.35
C SER A 360 5.44 -22.65 7.13
N PHE A 361 5.15 -23.73 6.41
CA PHE A 361 4.94 -25.06 7.00
C PHE A 361 6.28 -25.69 7.39
N ALA A 362 6.30 -26.35 8.54
CA ALA A 362 7.40 -27.25 8.89
C ALA A 362 7.40 -28.48 7.96
N PRO A 363 8.56 -29.16 7.78
CA PRO A 363 8.65 -30.38 6.98
C PRO A 363 7.71 -31.52 7.42
N ASP A 364 7.23 -31.49 8.66
CA ASP A 364 6.27 -32.46 9.20
C ASP A 364 4.82 -32.24 8.74
N GLY A 365 4.51 -31.09 8.11
CA GLY A 365 3.16 -30.69 7.71
C GLY A 365 2.17 -30.47 8.87
N GLN A 366 2.63 -30.48 10.13
CA GLN A 366 1.82 -30.32 11.33
C GLN A 366 2.04 -28.97 12.01
N SER A 367 3.24 -28.42 11.87
CA SER A 367 3.59 -27.10 12.44
C SER A 367 3.59 -26.04 11.34
N PHE A 368 3.17 -24.81 11.67
CA PHE A 368 3.22 -23.66 10.77
C PHE A 368 3.79 -22.45 11.53
N ALA A 369 4.82 -21.81 10.98
CA ALA A 369 5.51 -20.68 11.60
C ALA A 369 5.10 -19.36 10.95
N ILE A 370 4.92 -18.35 11.78
CA ILE A 370 4.42 -17.02 11.42
C ILE A 370 5.17 -15.96 12.22
N ALA A 371 5.33 -14.77 11.64
CA ALA A 371 5.65 -13.58 12.41
C ALA A 371 4.35 -12.96 12.91
N VAL A 372 4.28 -12.59 14.19
CA VAL A 372 3.13 -11.91 14.78
C VAL A 372 3.54 -10.75 15.66
N LYS A 373 2.83 -9.64 15.53
CA LYS A 373 3.03 -8.49 16.41
C LYS A 373 2.65 -8.84 17.85
N HIS A 374 3.54 -8.53 18.79
CA HIS A 374 3.33 -8.68 20.22
C HIS A 374 3.83 -7.42 20.96
N LYS A 375 2.88 -6.51 21.21
CA LYS A 375 3.10 -5.17 21.78
C LYS A 375 3.93 -4.26 20.85
N ASP A 376 5.16 -3.96 21.26
CA ASP A 376 6.12 -3.05 20.63
C ASP A 376 7.06 -3.76 19.64
N ARG A 377 7.11 -5.09 19.65
CA ARG A 377 7.95 -5.93 18.77
C ARG A 377 7.15 -7.02 18.06
N ASP A 378 7.83 -7.78 17.21
CA ASP A 378 7.31 -9.01 16.61
C ASP A 378 7.94 -10.25 17.25
N ASP A 379 7.15 -11.29 17.51
CA ASP A 379 7.60 -12.61 17.91
C ASP A 379 7.38 -13.62 16.76
N LEU A 380 8.13 -14.71 16.73
CA LEU A 380 7.77 -15.88 15.92
C LEU A 380 6.84 -16.80 16.70
N VAL A 381 5.71 -17.15 16.10
CA VAL A 381 4.74 -18.11 16.66
C VAL A 381 4.69 -19.37 15.81
N ILE A 382 4.55 -20.51 16.49
CA ILE A 382 4.39 -21.83 15.89
C ILE A 382 2.99 -22.33 16.23
N LEU A 383 2.18 -22.52 15.20
CA LEU A 383 0.84 -23.09 15.27
C LEU A 383 0.89 -24.60 14.98
N ASP A 384 0.17 -25.38 15.78
CA ASP A 384 -0.22 -26.75 15.41
C ASP A 384 -1.42 -26.65 14.48
N VAL A 385 -1.18 -26.91 13.19
CA VAL A 385 -2.17 -26.78 12.12
C VAL A 385 -3.38 -27.66 12.40
N LYS A 386 -3.17 -28.89 12.90
CA LYS A 386 -4.26 -29.87 13.12
C LYS A 386 -5.10 -29.54 14.36
N ARG A 387 -4.47 -29.04 15.42
CA ARG A 387 -5.12 -28.74 16.71
C ARG A 387 -5.59 -27.29 16.85
N ASP A 388 -5.29 -26.45 15.87
CA ASP A 388 -5.72 -25.03 15.80
C ASP A 388 -5.32 -24.22 17.05
N ARG A 389 -4.04 -24.33 17.42
CA ARG A 389 -3.49 -23.68 18.63
C ARG A 389 -2.03 -23.29 18.49
N GLU A 390 -1.63 -22.22 19.17
CA GLU A 390 -0.23 -21.91 19.45
C GLU A 390 0.39 -23.05 20.28
N VAL A 391 1.51 -23.60 19.82
CA VAL A 391 2.30 -24.64 20.53
C VAL A 391 3.72 -24.19 20.86
N GLY A 392 4.17 -23.07 20.29
CA GLY A 392 5.45 -22.47 20.61
C GLY A 392 5.49 -20.99 20.25
N ARG A 393 6.31 -20.24 20.98
CA ARG A 393 6.61 -18.83 20.73
C ARG A 393 8.08 -18.58 21.01
N ILE A 394 8.74 -17.94 20.06
CA ILE A 394 10.14 -17.53 20.14
C ILE A 394 10.12 -16.00 20.17
N ALA A 395 10.46 -15.44 21.33
CA ALA A 395 10.58 -13.99 21.48
C ALA A 395 11.87 -13.53 20.79
N ILE A 396 11.74 -12.63 19.82
CA ILE A 396 12.85 -12.10 19.04
C ILE A 396 13.15 -10.67 19.53
N PRO A 397 14.40 -10.36 19.93
CA PRO A 397 14.76 -9.04 20.47
C PRO A 397 15.05 -8.01 19.36
N LEU A 398 14.19 -7.96 18.32
CA LEU A 398 14.31 -7.06 17.16
C LEU A 398 13.06 -6.19 17.02
N ASN A 399 13.14 -5.11 16.23
CA ASN A 399 12.03 -4.17 16.03
C ASN A 399 10.93 -4.70 15.12
N GLY A 400 11.26 -5.65 14.24
CA GLY A 400 10.30 -6.37 13.44
C GLY A 400 10.88 -7.66 12.88
N VAL A 401 9.98 -8.57 12.49
CA VAL A 401 10.31 -9.91 11.97
C VAL A 401 9.36 -10.24 10.84
N THR A 402 9.87 -10.75 9.71
CA THR A 402 9.05 -11.17 8.56
C THR A 402 9.59 -12.44 7.91
N SER A 403 8.74 -13.04 7.05
CA SER A 403 9.10 -14.12 6.14
C SER A 403 9.83 -15.32 6.77
N PRO A 404 9.31 -15.91 7.88
CA PRO A 404 9.91 -17.09 8.47
C PRO A 404 9.79 -18.29 7.54
N SER A 405 10.87 -19.06 7.43
CA SER A 405 10.95 -20.31 6.67
C SER A 405 11.66 -21.41 7.45
N TRP A 406 11.11 -22.62 7.45
CA TRP A 406 11.68 -23.75 8.18
C TRP A 406 12.89 -24.34 7.47
N SER A 407 13.86 -24.79 8.27
CA SER A 407 14.90 -25.67 7.79
C SER A 407 14.32 -27.04 7.36
N PRO A 408 14.91 -27.73 6.35
CA PRO A 408 14.43 -29.04 5.90
C PRO A 408 14.43 -30.14 6.97
N ASP A 409 15.18 -29.96 8.07
CA ASP A 409 15.20 -30.88 9.22
C ASP A 409 14.17 -30.53 10.32
N GLY A 410 13.44 -29.42 10.16
CA GLY A 410 12.41 -28.94 11.10
C GLY A 410 12.96 -28.42 12.43
N ARG A 411 14.27 -28.17 12.55
CA ARG A 411 14.91 -27.74 13.81
C ARG A 411 15.17 -26.25 13.92
N GLN A 412 15.07 -25.51 12.82
CA GLN A 412 15.45 -24.10 12.76
C GLN A 412 14.44 -23.32 11.90
N LEU A 413 14.35 -22.02 12.16
CA LEU A 413 13.67 -21.05 11.32
C LEU A 413 14.68 -20.00 10.87
N VAL A 414 14.79 -19.78 9.55
CA VAL A 414 15.40 -18.56 9.01
C VAL A 414 14.31 -17.52 8.82
N PHE A 415 14.61 -16.25 9.10
CA PHE A 415 13.67 -15.14 8.98
C PHE A 415 14.42 -13.83 8.68
N THR A 416 13.72 -12.86 8.12
CA THR A 416 14.26 -11.49 8.01
C THR A 416 13.94 -10.75 9.30
N GLY A 417 14.96 -10.13 9.90
CA GLY A 417 14.83 -9.34 11.12
C GLY A 417 15.29 -7.90 10.92
N TYR A 418 14.69 -6.97 11.66
CA TYR A 418 14.93 -5.53 11.53
C TYR A 418 15.33 -4.89 12.84
N ASP A 419 16.42 -4.10 12.86
CA ASP A 419 16.77 -3.25 14.00
C ASP A 419 17.60 -2.02 13.57
N GLY A 420 17.34 -0.87 14.22
CA GLY A 420 18.18 0.33 14.19
C GLY A 420 18.60 0.85 12.81
N GLY A 421 17.74 0.73 11.80
CA GLY A 421 18.08 1.13 10.44
C GLY A 421 18.63 0.03 9.52
N TRP A 422 18.56 -1.25 9.90
CA TRP A 422 19.12 -2.37 9.12
C TRP A 422 18.17 -3.57 9.03
N SER A 423 18.31 -4.35 7.97
CA SER A 423 17.74 -5.70 7.83
C SER A 423 18.84 -6.74 7.66
N ASP A 424 18.68 -7.90 8.29
CA ASP A 424 19.51 -9.08 8.00
C ASP A 424 18.68 -10.38 8.11
N LEU A 425 19.29 -11.49 7.69
CA LEU A 425 18.78 -12.84 7.89
C LEU A 425 19.25 -13.38 9.24
N PHE A 426 18.31 -13.89 10.01
CA PHE A 426 18.56 -14.46 11.33
C PHE A 426 18.06 -15.89 11.40
N ILE A 427 18.73 -16.70 12.23
CA ILE A 427 18.35 -18.09 12.48
C ILE A 427 17.93 -18.25 13.93
N ALA A 428 16.75 -18.83 14.16
CA ALA A 428 16.26 -19.24 15.49
C ALA A 428 16.12 -20.76 15.59
N CYS A 429 16.63 -21.34 16.67
CA CYS A 429 16.48 -22.77 16.99
C CYS A 429 15.08 -23.08 17.53
N VAL A 430 14.42 -24.09 16.95
CA VAL A 430 13.15 -24.65 17.42
C VAL A 430 13.41 -25.96 18.16
N VAL A 431 13.77 -25.86 19.44
CA VAL A 431 13.95 -27.04 20.30
C VAL A 431 12.60 -27.48 20.85
N THR A 432 12.11 -28.62 20.37
CA THR A 432 10.86 -29.26 20.81
C THR A 432 10.93 -29.72 22.28
N GLY A 433 10.62 -28.81 23.20
CA GLY A 433 10.48 -29.09 24.64
C GLY A 433 11.30 -28.22 25.59
N ARG A 434 12.14 -27.29 25.11
CA ARG A 434 12.83 -26.28 25.94
C ARG A 434 13.17 -25.05 25.11
N GLN A 435 12.85 -23.85 25.58
CA GLN A 435 13.30 -22.60 24.95
C GLN A 435 14.83 -22.45 25.12
N ASP A 436 15.60 -22.74 24.07
CA ASP A 436 16.96 -22.21 23.89
C ASP A 436 16.89 -21.20 22.74
N ASN A 437 16.42 -20.00 23.06
CA ASN A 437 16.20 -18.91 22.10
C ASN A 437 17.55 -18.29 21.69
N ARG A 438 18.33 -19.01 20.90
CA ARG A 438 19.54 -18.48 20.26
C ARG A 438 19.19 -17.95 18.89
N VAL A 439 19.38 -16.65 18.73
CA VAL A 439 19.37 -15.96 17.46
C VAL A 439 20.82 -15.84 17.00
N HIS A 440 21.13 -16.42 15.85
CA HIS A 440 22.45 -16.32 15.22
C HIS A 440 22.38 -15.43 13.98
N HIS A 441 23.48 -14.69 13.76
CA HIS A 441 23.80 -13.84 12.62
C HIS A 441 24.86 -14.56 11.76
#